data_AF-A0A8B7YUW4-F1
#
_entry.id   AF-A0A8B7YUW4-F1
#
_cell.length_a   1.000
_cell.length_b   1.000
_cell.length_c   1.000
_cell.angle_alpha   90.00
_cell.angle_beta   90.00
_cell.angle_gamma   90.00
#
_symmetry.space_group_name_H-M   'P 1'
#
loop_
_entity.id
_entity.type
_entity.pdbx_description
1 polymer ?
#
loop_
_entity_poly.entity_id
_entity_poly.type
_entity_poly.pdbx_seq_one_letter_code
_entity_poly.pdbx_strand_id
1 'polypeptide(L)'
;MARLKLAAIILCLIIAKSEGLWKDGGDDRTYGNMGYYTKNMTCDDDGSTCEQCFVARARGKIFLHTVEYTANPYTLQLTQLEGDDEWRLNFAQEDASESFRLCTATDYRGRELGTEQHLSVCLENFSTGYVAPAGCTKPVALVTLADRFSNLRMSGQQVMYCAS
;
A
#
# COMPACT_ATOMS: atom_id res chain seq x y z
N MET A 1 8.00 38.80 24.84
CA MET A 1 6.99 37.78 25.22
C MET A 1 6.46 36.93 24.06
N ALA A 2 6.65 37.28 22.78
CA ALA A 2 6.17 36.47 21.65
C ALA A 2 7.01 35.20 21.34
N ARG A 3 8.31 35.21 21.63
CA ARG A 3 9.23 34.08 21.32
C ARG A 3 8.96 32.83 22.17
N LEU A 4 8.43 32.98 23.38
CA LEU A 4 8.11 31.85 24.27
C LEU A 4 6.88 31.06 23.80
N LYS A 5 5.94 31.73 23.10
CA LYS A 5 4.72 31.10 22.59
C LYS A 5 4.98 30.26 21.33
N LEU A 6 5.92 30.68 20.49
CA LEU A 6 6.29 29.94 19.27
C LEU A 6 7.00 28.62 19.60
N ALA A 7 7.90 28.64 20.59
CA ALA A 7 8.61 27.44 21.05
C ALA A 7 7.64 26.38 21.63
N ALA A 8 6.60 26.81 22.35
CA ALA A 8 5.58 25.90 22.88
C ALA A 8 4.71 25.27 21.76
N ILE A 9 4.40 26.02 20.71
CA ILE A 9 3.62 25.51 19.56
C ILE A 9 4.45 24.48 18.77
N ILE A 10 5.74 24.74 18.56
CA ILE A 10 6.66 23.80 17.89
C ILE A 10 6.83 22.54 18.73
N LEU A 11 6.95 22.66 20.06
CA LEU A 11 7.06 21.49 20.95
C LEU A 11 5.78 20.63 20.94
N CYS A 12 4.58 21.22 20.86
CA CYS A 12 3.34 20.46 20.72
C CYS A 12 3.22 19.71 19.38
N LEU A 13 3.77 20.24 18.29
CA LEU A 13 3.78 19.56 16.99
C LEU A 13 4.76 18.39 16.93
N ILE A 14 5.79 18.37 17.79
CA ILE A 14 6.79 17.29 17.85
C ILE A 14 6.30 16.10 18.72
N ILE A 15 5.27 16.29 19.57
CA ILE A 15 4.83 15.28 20.56
C ILE A 15 3.55 14.52 20.13
N ALA A 16 2.77 15.00 19.15
CA ALA A 16 1.60 14.27 18.67
C ALA A 16 2.00 13.21 17.62
N LYS A 17 2.44 12.05 18.11
CA LYS A 17 2.72 10.82 17.36
C LYS A 17 1.69 10.52 16.27
N SER A 18 2.13 10.36 15.02
CA SER A 18 1.45 9.48 14.06
C SER A 18 2.25 8.17 13.93
N GLU A 19 2.13 7.29 14.92
CA GLU A 19 2.58 5.90 14.79
C GLU A 19 1.55 5.13 13.97
N GLY A 20 1.70 5.13 12.64
CA GLY A 20 0.99 4.22 11.74
C GLY A 20 1.83 2.98 11.43
N LEU A 21 2.37 2.30 12.46
CA LEU A 21 3.10 1.03 12.33
C LEU A 21 2.24 -0.08 12.92
N TRP A 22 1.28 -0.57 12.15
CA TRP A 22 0.45 -1.70 12.60
C TRP A 22 1.26 -2.99 12.51
N LYS A 23 1.69 -3.50 13.67
CA LYS A 23 2.26 -4.85 13.81
C LYS A 23 1.17 -5.92 13.64
N ASP A 24 1.60 -7.10 13.18
CA ASP A 24 0.78 -8.31 13.18
C ASP A 24 0.24 -8.60 14.59
N GLY A 25 -1.09 -8.56 14.74
CA GLY A 25 -1.80 -8.94 15.96
C GLY A 25 -2.62 -7.86 16.70
N GLY A 26 -2.85 -6.66 16.13
CA GLY A 26 -3.71 -5.63 16.75
C GLY A 26 -5.21 -5.84 16.51
N ASP A 27 -5.96 -6.19 17.56
CA ASP A 27 -7.41 -6.42 17.55
C ASP A 27 -8.16 -5.24 18.21
N ASP A 28 -8.54 -4.21 17.41
CA ASP A 28 -9.65 -3.25 17.66
C ASP A 28 -9.86 -2.35 16.40
N ARG A 29 -10.53 -2.70 15.30
CA ARG A 29 -11.89 -3.18 14.93
C ARG A 29 -12.96 -2.16 14.57
N THR A 30 -12.82 -0.83 14.67
CA THR A 30 -13.95 0.01 14.21
C THR A 30 -13.67 1.28 13.42
N TYR A 31 -12.57 2.02 13.57
CA TYR A 31 -12.43 3.31 12.84
C TYR A 31 -10.96 3.65 12.56
N GLY A 32 -10.56 3.75 11.28
CA GLY A 32 -9.19 4.10 10.85
C GLY A 32 -8.35 2.99 10.19
N ASN A 33 -8.99 2.00 9.56
CA ASN A 33 -8.39 0.76 9.05
C ASN A 33 -7.54 0.94 7.76
N MET A 34 -6.49 1.74 7.74
CA MET A 34 -5.40 1.52 6.76
C MET A 34 -4.26 0.81 7.47
N GLY A 35 -4.27 -0.53 7.40
CA GLY A 35 -3.15 -1.32 7.89
C GLY A 35 -1.90 -1.03 7.07
N TYR A 36 -0.73 -1.03 7.69
CA TYR A 36 0.53 -0.88 6.98
C TYR A 36 1.32 -2.17 7.12
N TYR A 37 1.66 -2.79 5.99
CA TYR A 37 2.30 -4.10 5.94
C TYR A 37 3.58 -4.04 5.12
N THR A 38 4.47 -4.98 5.38
CA THR A 38 5.69 -5.17 4.60
C THR A 38 5.72 -6.58 4.04
N LYS A 39 6.08 -6.69 2.77
CA LYS A 39 6.25 -7.96 2.05
C LYS A 39 7.63 -7.99 1.42
N ASN A 40 8.45 -8.91 1.89
CA ASN A 40 9.72 -9.22 1.23
C ASN A 40 9.42 -10.05 -0.02
N MET A 41 10.02 -9.67 -1.13
CA MET A 41 9.92 -10.36 -2.41
C MET A 41 11.07 -11.34 -2.55
N THR A 42 10.81 -12.49 -3.15
CA THR A 42 11.86 -13.43 -3.53
C THR A 42 12.47 -12.94 -4.83
N CYS A 43 13.79 -12.74 -4.84
CA CYS A 43 14.52 -12.26 -6.01
C CYS A 43 15.41 -13.36 -6.61
N ASP A 44 15.81 -13.18 -7.87
CA ASP A 44 16.88 -13.92 -8.52
C ASP A 44 18.26 -13.60 -7.93
N ASP A 45 19.30 -14.33 -8.37
CA ASP A 45 20.66 -14.26 -7.82
C ASP A 45 21.29 -12.86 -7.93
N ASP A 46 20.93 -12.08 -8.96
CA ASP A 46 21.42 -10.72 -9.17
C ASP A 46 20.49 -9.63 -8.61
N GLY A 47 19.33 -10.02 -8.06
CA GLY A 47 18.34 -9.12 -7.47
C GLY A 47 17.70 -8.18 -8.49
N SER A 48 17.70 -8.56 -9.78
CA SER A 48 17.16 -7.78 -10.88
C SER A 48 15.67 -8.06 -11.09
N THR A 49 15.21 -9.28 -10.81
CA THR A 49 13.82 -9.70 -10.92
C THR A 49 13.34 -10.24 -9.59
N CYS A 50 12.23 -9.72 -9.07
CA CYS A 50 11.64 -10.19 -7.83
C CYS A 50 10.16 -10.46 -7.98
N GLU A 51 9.67 -11.45 -7.23
CA GLU A 51 8.26 -11.80 -7.16
C GLU A 51 7.77 -11.94 -5.71
N GLN A 52 6.49 -11.66 -5.51
CA GLN A 52 5.80 -11.98 -4.28
C GLN A 52 4.40 -12.49 -4.58
N CYS A 53 4.02 -13.59 -3.92
CA CYS A 53 2.75 -14.25 -4.10
C CYS A 53 2.10 -14.51 -2.72
N PHE A 54 0.85 -14.09 -2.53
CA PHE A 54 0.13 -14.36 -1.29
C PHE A 54 -1.38 -14.42 -1.50
N VAL A 55 -2.04 -15.14 -0.61
CA VAL A 55 -3.49 -15.26 -0.57
C VAL A 55 -4.06 -14.28 0.45
N ALA A 56 -5.04 -13.49 0.04
CA ALA A 56 -5.84 -12.64 0.91
C ALA A 56 -7.28 -13.15 0.96
N ARG A 57 -7.95 -12.93 2.10
CA ARG A 57 -9.38 -13.22 2.25
C ARG A 57 -10.10 -11.93 2.60
N ALA A 58 -11.08 -11.55 1.79
CA ALA A 58 -11.90 -10.38 2.06
C ALA A 58 -13.36 -10.67 1.70
N ARG A 59 -14.27 -10.38 2.64
CA ARG A 59 -15.73 -10.51 2.45
C ARG A 59 -16.17 -11.91 1.97
N GLY A 60 -15.56 -12.95 2.54
CA GLY A 60 -15.87 -14.35 2.19
C GLY A 60 -15.25 -14.82 0.86
N LYS A 61 -14.59 -13.94 0.11
CA LYS A 61 -13.86 -14.25 -1.12
C LYS A 61 -12.38 -14.48 -0.84
N ILE A 62 -11.75 -15.28 -1.68
CA ILE A 62 -10.32 -15.60 -1.64
C ILE A 62 -9.69 -14.97 -2.88
N PHE A 63 -8.63 -14.21 -2.66
CA PHE A 63 -7.88 -13.53 -3.71
C PHE A 63 -6.45 -14.03 -3.72
N LEU A 64 -5.94 -14.38 -4.90
CA LEU A 64 -4.51 -14.60 -5.10
C LEU A 64 -3.90 -13.31 -5.63
N HIS A 65 -2.92 -12.77 -4.89
CA HIS A 65 -2.17 -11.60 -5.29
C HIS A 65 -0.77 -12.00 -5.72
N THR A 66 -0.36 -11.51 -6.89
CA THR A 66 1.00 -11.63 -7.40
C THR A 66 1.54 -10.24 -7.66
N VAL A 67 2.79 -10.00 -7.26
CA VAL A 67 3.54 -8.78 -7.58
C VAL A 67 4.87 -9.17 -8.18
N GLU A 68 5.15 -8.66 -9.37
CA GLU A 68 6.36 -8.91 -10.12
C GLU A 68 7.09 -7.57 -10.35
N TYR A 69 8.40 -7.58 -10.14
CA TYR A 69 9.27 -6.41 -10.23
C TYR A 69 10.49 -6.72 -11.08
N THR A 70 10.86 -5.81 -11.99
CA THR A 70 12.18 -5.81 -12.64
C THR A 70 12.87 -4.47 -12.43
N ALA A 71 14.16 -4.47 -12.13
CA ALA A 71 14.91 -3.27 -11.76
C ALA A 71 15.33 -2.40 -12.96
N ASN A 72 15.70 -3.02 -14.09
CA ASN A 72 16.17 -2.31 -15.28
C ASN A 72 15.74 -3.01 -16.58
N PRO A 73 14.77 -2.46 -17.34
CA PRO A 73 14.01 -1.24 -17.01
C PRO A 73 13.16 -1.44 -15.74
N TYR A 74 12.81 -0.35 -15.05
CA TYR A 74 11.95 -0.45 -13.87
C TYR A 74 10.55 -0.85 -14.31
N THR A 75 10.12 -2.05 -13.96
CA THR A 75 8.75 -2.53 -14.21
C THR A 75 8.13 -3.05 -12.92
N LEU A 76 6.82 -2.86 -12.80
CA LEU A 76 6.04 -3.47 -11.74
C LEU A 76 4.69 -3.90 -12.27
N GLN A 77 4.35 -5.16 -12.00
CA GLN A 77 3.05 -5.75 -12.34
C GLN A 77 2.38 -6.24 -11.07
N LEU A 78 1.13 -5.84 -10.87
CA LEU A 78 0.26 -6.34 -9.81
C LEU A 78 -0.88 -7.11 -10.46
N THR A 79 -1.06 -8.34 -10.03
CA THR A 79 -2.16 -9.20 -10.45
C THR A 79 -2.99 -9.57 -9.24
N GLN A 80 -4.31 -9.53 -9.39
CA GLN A 80 -5.27 -10.07 -8.44
C GLN A 80 -6.19 -11.04 -9.17
N LEU A 81 -6.29 -12.26 -8.67
CA LEU A 81 -7.15 -13.31 -9.19
C LEU A 81 -8.26 -13.64 -8.19
N GLU A 82 -9.50 -13.71 -8.67
CA GLU A 82 -10.68 -14.14 -7.92
C GLU A 82 -11.47 -15.17 -8.75
N GLY A 83 -11.23 -16.47 -8.51
CA GLY A 83 -11.83 -17.52 -9.36
C GLY A 83 -11.28 -17.43 -10.79
N ASP A 84 -12.18 -17.22 -11.76
CA ASP A 84 -11.82 -17.02 -13.18
C ASP A 84 -11.61 -15.55 -13.54
N ASP A 85 -11.92 -14.62 -12.63
CA ASP A 85 -11.75 -13.19 -12.86
C ASP A 85 -10.32 -12.75 -12.51
N GLU A 86 -9.72 -11.96 -13.39
CA GLU A 86 -8.37 -11.44 -13.22
C GLU A 86 -8.35 -9.92 -13.41
N TRP A 87 -7.65 -9.25 -12.50
CA TRP A 87 -7.35 -7.83 -12.59
C TRP A 87 -5.83 -7.62 -12.60
N ARG A 88 -5.34 -6.75 -13.49
CA ARG A 88 -3.92 -6.42 -13.62
C ARG A 88 -3.69 -4.91 -13.61
N LEU A 89 -2.61 -4.48 -12.98
CA LEU A 89 -2.06 -3.14 -13.05
C LEU A 89 -0.57 -3.22 -13.37
N ASN A 90 -0.18 -2.59 -14.49
CA ASN A 90 1.19 -2.58 -14.98
C ASN A 90 1.75 -1.17 -14.95
N PHE A 91 3.00 -1.05 -14.54
CA PHE A 91 3.76 0.19 -14.55
C PHE A 91 5.17 -0.08 -15.09
N ALA A 92 5.69 0.84 -15.90
CA ALA A 92 7.05 0.79 -16.39
C ALA A 92 7.63 2.21 -16.49
N GLN A 93 8.90 2.37 -16.15
CA GLN A 93 9.65 3.60 -16.36
C GLN A 93 11.12 3.28 -16.68
N GLU A 94 11.77 4.16 -17.45
CA GLU A 94 13.18 3.98 -17.82
C GLU A 94 14.12 4.32 -16.66
N ASP A 95 13.85 5.41 -15.94
CA ASP A 95 14.67 5.86 -14.81
C ASP A 95 14.00 5.48 -13.48
N ALA A 96 14.56 4.51 -12.76
CA ALA A 96 14.06 4.06 -11.45
C ALA A 96 14.13 5.15 -10.35
N SER A 97 14.92 6.21 -10.56
CA SER A 97 15.09 7.30 -9.59
C SER A 97 13.98 8.35 -9.67
N GLU A 98 13.25 8.41 -10.78
CA GLU A 98 12.13 9.34 -10.94
C GLU A 98 10.95 8.95 -10.06
N SER A 99 10.38 9.96 -9.39
CA SER A 99 9.18 9.80 -8.56
C SER A 99 7.96 9.45 -9.40
N PHE A 100 7.17 8.48 -8.96
CA PHE A 100 5.89 8.21 -9.58
C PHE A 100 4.78 7.88 -8.57
N ARG A 101 3.55 8.19 -8.99
CA ARG A 101 2.32 7.74 -8.34
C ARG A 101 1.24 7.51 -9.39
N LEU A 102 0.83 6.27 -9.56
CA LEU A 102 -0.23 5.84 -10.47
C LEU A 102 -1.40 5.32 -9.65
N CYS A 103 -2.59 5.92 -9.81
CA CYS A 103 -3.80 5.47 -9.14
C CYS A 103 -4.86 5.06 -10.15
N THR A 104 -5.54 3.96 -9.88
CA THR A 104 -6.75 3.54 -10.57
C THR A 104 -7.87 3.32 -9.57
N ALA A 105 -9.10 3.53 -10.01
CA ALA A 105 -10.26 3.35 -9.17
C ALA A 105 -11.41 2.72 -9.96
N THR A 106 -12.25 1.98 -9.26
CA THR A 106 -13.41 1.32 -9.84
C THR A 106 -14.58 1.40 -8.87
N ASP A 107 -15.75 1.66 -9.42
CA ASP A 107 -17.01 1.70 -8.69
C ASP A 107 -17.68 0.32 -8.78
N TYR A 108 -17.83 -0.33 -7.62
CA TYR A 108 -18.58 -1.56 -7.48
C TYR A 108 -19.96 -1.27 -6.90
N ARG A 109 -21.00 -1.60 -7.65
CA ARG A 109 -22.37 -1.71 -7.13
C ARG A 109 -22.65 -3.16 -6.76
N GLY A 110 -22.22 -3.56 -5.57
CA GLY A 110 -22.53 -4.88 -5.04
C GLY A 110 -24.04 -4.99 -4.74
N ARG A 111 -24.76 -5.83 -5.48
CA ARG A 111 -26.19 -6.13 -5.20
C ARG A 111 -26.43 -6.66 -3.78
N GLU A 112 -25.42 -7.29 -3.19
CA GLU A 112 -25.52 -7.98 -1.89
C GLU A 112 -25.41 -7.04 -0.68
N LEU A 113 -24.79 -5.87 -0.83
CA LEU A 113 -24.53 -4.97 0.30
C LEU A 113 -25.45 -3.74 0.33
N GLY A 114 -26.19 -3.48 -0.74
CA GLY A 114 -27.05 -2.29 -0.85
C GLY A 114 -26.29 -0.95 -0.74
N THR A 115 -24.95 -0.99 -0.76
CA THR A 115 -24.06 0.17 -0.63
C THR A 115 -23.18 0.28 -1.85
N GLU A 116 -23.08 1.48 -2.41
CA GLU A 116 -22.08 1.80 -3.43
C GLU A 116 -20.69 1.75 -2.79
N GLN A 117 -19.76 1.11 -3.49
CA GLN A 117 -18.40 0.89 -3.05
C GLN A 117 -17.44 1.46 -4.10
N HIS A 118 -16.47 2.24 -3.65
CA HIS A 118 -15.42 2.82 -4.49
C HIS A 118 -14.07 2.23 -4.05
N LEU A 119 -13.52 1.35 -4.88
CA LEU A 119 -12.21 0.76 -4.66
C LEU A 119 -11.16 1.57 -5.42
N SER A 120 -10.08 1.92 -4.74
CA SER A 120 -8.92 2.61 -5.32
C SER A 120 -7.65 1.85 -5.02
N VAL A 121 -6.80 1.73 -6.04
CA VAL A 121 -5.46 1.15 -5.95
C VAL A 121 -4.47 2.19 -6.43
N CYS A 122 -3.52 2.55 -5.59
CA CYS A 122 -2.40 3.42 -5.94
C CYS A 122 -1.09 2.67 -5.84
N LEU A 123 -0.24 2.84 -6.83
CA LEU A 123 1.14 2.41 -6.85
C LEU A 123 2.05 3.62 -6.83
N GLU A 124 3.01 3.67 -5.92
CA GLU A 124 3.98 4.77 -5.83
C GLU A 124 5.36 4.26 -5.39
N ASN A 125 6.42 4.97 -5.80
CA ASN A 125 7.77 4.72 -5.29
C ASN A 125 8.18 5.71 -4.19
N PHE A 126 9.32 5.42 -3.56
CA PHE A 126 9.83 6.11 -2.38
C PHE A 126 10.68 7.32 -2.74
N SER A 127 10.10 8.27 -3.46
CA SER A 127 10.86 9.45 -3.88
C SER A 127 11.02 10.50 -2.79
N THR A 128 10.06 10.66 -1.86
CA THR A 128 10.22 11.58 -0.71
C THR A 128 9.35 11.18 0.50
N GLY A 129 9.96 11.08 1.68
CA GLY A 129 9.25 11.18 2.97
C GLY A 129 8.81 9.89 3.67
N TYR A 130 8.86 8.72 3.03
CA TYR A 130 8.54 7.46 3.70
C TYR A 130 9.78 6.82 4.32
N VAL A 131 9.71 6.49 5.60
CA VAL A 131 10.72 5.69 6.28
C VAL A 131 10.35 4.22 6.12
N ALA A 132 11.19 3.46 5.43
CA ALA A 132 11.02 2.03 5.31
C ALA A 132 11.07 1.38 6.72
N PRO A 133 10.11 0.50 7.06
CA PRO A 133 10.10 -0.16 8.36
C PRO A 133 11.31 -1.10 8.52
N ALA A 134 11.66 -1.40 9.77
CA ALA A 134 12.71 -2.35 10.08
C ALA A 134 12.42 -3.72 9.42
N GLY A 135 13.32 -4.18 8.56
CA GLY A 135 13.16 -5.42 7.78
C GLY A 135 13.03 -5.20 6.27
N CYS A 136 12.83 -3.96 5.82
CA CYS A 136 12.83 -3.60 4.40
C CYS A 136 14.18 -2.96 4.02
N THR A 137 15.10 -3.75 3.47
CA THR A 137 16.45 -3.27 3.09
C THR A 137 16.43 -2.48 1.78
N LYS A 138 15.66 -2.94 0.79
CA LYS A 138 15.54 -2.32 -0.52
C LYS A 138 14.06 -2.11 -0.88
N PRO A 139 13.46 -0.97 -0.51
CA PRO A 139 12.09 -0.64 -0.88
C PRO A 139 11.91 -0.58 -2.39
N VAL A 140 10.90 -1.27 -2.90
CA VAL A 140 10.56 -1.32 -4.34
C VAL A 140 9.40 -0.39 -4.62
N ALA A 141 8.23 -0.68 -4.02
CA ALA A 141 7.03 0.12 -4.22
C ALA A 141 6.09 0.06 -3.00
N LEU A 142 5.27 1.10 -2.87
CA LEU A 142 4.13 1.14 -1.97
C LEU A 142 2.85 0.94 -2.76
N VAL A 143 2.05 -0.03 -2.34
CA VAL A 143 0.72 -0.28 -2.88
C VAL A 143 -0.31 0.12 -1.85
N THR A 144 -1.09 1.15 -2.16
CA THR A 144 -2.22 1.58 -1.33
C THR A 144 -3.51 1.04 -1.92
N LEU A 145 -4.19 0.17 -1.20
CA LEU A 145 -5.55 -0.27 -1.46
C LEU A 145 -6.48 0.52 -0.53
N ALA A 146 -7.44 1.26 -1.06
CA ALA A 146 -8.42 1.98 -0.26
C ALA A 146 -9.83 1.78 -0.82
N ASP A 147 -10.74 1.46 0.08
CA ASP A 147 -12.12 1.11 -0.16
C ASP A 147 -13.00 2.11 0.57
N ARG A 148 -13.87 2.80 -0.17
CA ARG A 148 -14.80 3.81 0.35
C ARG A 148 -16.22 3.36 0.12
N PHE A 149 -17.03 3.43 1.17
CA PHE A 149 -18.43 3.03 1.13
C PHE A 149 -19.34 4.27 1.10
N SER A 150 -20.56 4.11 0.58
CA SER A 150 -21.57 5.18 0.53
C SER A 150 -21.91 5.80 1.90
N ASN A 151 -21.67 5.07 3.00
CA ASN A 151 -21.81 5.58 4.36
C ASN A 151 -20.58 6.34 4.87
N LEU A 152 -19.69 6.77 3.96
CA LEU A 152 -18.42 7.46 4.22
C LEU A 152 -17.39 6.66 5.02
N ARG A 153 -17.63 5.37 5.27
CA ARG A 153 -16.61 4.51 5.88
C ARG A 153 -15.48 4.29 4.89
N MET A 154 -14.27 4.19 5.42
CA MET A 154 -13.09 3.83 4.67
C MET A 154 -12.37 2.65 5.33
N SER A 155 -11.89 1.72 4.51
CA SER A 155 -10.99 0.66 4.91
C SER A 155 -9.95 0.44 3.84
N GLY A 156 -8.82 -0.17 4.18
CA GLY A 156 -7.76 -0.38 3.22
C GLY A 156 -6.48 -0.91 3.85
N GLN A 157 -5.44 -0.89 3.05
CA GLN A 157 -4.11 -1.24 3.49
C GLN A 157 -3.07 -0.59 2.59
N GLN A 158 -1.90 -0.37 3.15
CA GLN A 158 -0.69 0.01 2.45
C GLN A 158 0.28 -1.15 2.57
N VAL A 159 0.79 -1.64 1.44
CA VAL A 159 1.72 -2.76 1.38
C VAL A 159 3.01 -2.26 0.76
N MET A 160 4.06 -2.21 1.58
CA MET A 160 5.44 -1.95 1.18
C MET A 160 6.05 -3.25 0.65
N TYR A 161 6.44 -3.27 -0.62
CA TYR A 161 7.21 -4.37 -1.20
C TYR A 161 8.70 -4.07 -1.13
N CYS A 162 9.47 -5.06 -0.69
CA CYS A 162 10.90 -4.94 -0.46
C CYS A 162 11.63 -6.07 -1.19
N ALA A 163 12.65 -5.73 -1.97
CA ALA A 163 13.56 -6.73 -2.52
C ALA A 163 14.49 -7.23 -1.40
N SER A 164 14.66 -8.56 -1.29
CA SER A 164 15.55 -9.21 -0.32
C SER A 164 16.77 -9.83 -0.99
#